data_AF-A0A2N9M1L0-F1
#
_entry.id   AF-A0A2N9M1L0-F1
#
_cell.length_a   1.000
_cell.length_b   1.000
_cell.length_c   1.000
_cell.angle_alpha   90.00
_cell.angle_beta   90.00
_cell.angle_gamma   90.00
#
_symmetry.space_group_name_H-M   'P 1'
#
loop_
_entity.id
_entity.type
_entity.pdbx_description
1 polymer ?
#
loop_
_entity_poly.entity_id
_entity_poly.type
_entity_poly.pdbx_seq_one_letter_code
_entity_poly.pdbx_strand_id
1 'polypeptide(L)'
;MSHLNPDQVTADLDAVADYALKIPASNGKLFVTGFCWGGGQSFRFATHRRDITAAFVFYGMPPGKDAMAAITAPVYGFYAENDSRIGATISDTREQMKAAGKTFEPVTYAGAGHGFMRAGEAPDASDANRQARIDAWARWKKILRGSQ
;
A
#
# COMPACT_ATOMS: atom_id res chain seq x y z
N MET A 1 1.29 13.35 -17.18
CA MET A 1 0.58 12.33 -16.38
C MET A 1 0.48 11.08 -17.22
N SER A 2 0.65 9.87 -16.67
CA SER A 2 0.56 8.65 -17.49
C SER A 2 -0.86 8.55 -18.09
N HIS A 3 -0.94 8.31 -19.39
CA HIS A 3 -2.19 8.18 -20.16
C HIS A 3 -2.87 6.82 -19.95
N LEU A 4 -2.66 6.19 -18.79
CA LEU A 4 -3.21 4.87 -18.52
C LEU A 4 -4.67 5.00 -18.12
N ASN A 5 -5.54 4.29 -18.83
CA ASN A 5 -6.94 4.17 -18.45
C ASN A 5 -7.01 3.46 -17.07
N PRO A 6 -7.55 4.12 -16.03
CA PRO A 6 -7.59 3.53 -14.69
C PRO A 6 -8.38 2.21 -14.61
N ASP A 7 -9.38 2.04 -15.48
CA ASP A 7 -10.20 0.83 -15.52
C ASP A 7 -9.43 -0.32 -16.18
N GLN A 8 -8.61 -0.02 -17.20
CA GLN A 8 -7.68 -1.01 -17.76
C GLN A 8 -6.67 -1.47 -16.72
N VAL A 9 -6.09 -0.55 -15.93
CA VAL A 9 -5.17 -0.90 -14.83
C VAL A 9 -5.87 -1.82 -13.82
N THR A 10 -7.13 -1.55 -13.50
CA THR A 10 -7.91 -2.38 -12.57
C THR A 10 -8.18 -3.78 -13.15
N ALA A 11 -8.55 -3.86 -14.43
CA ALA A 11 -8.77 -5.12 -15.14
C ALA A 11 -7.51 -5.97 -15.26
N ASP A 12 -6.35 -5.35 -15.51
CA ASP A 12 -5.06 -6.05 -15.55
C ASP A 12 -4.71 -6.63 -14.16
N LEU A 13 -4.98 -5.88 -13.08
CA LEU A 13 -4.78 -6.36 -11.71
C LEU A 13 -5.73 -7.52 -11.36
N ASP A 14 -6.99 -7.49 -11.82
CA ASP A 14 -7.92 -8.61 -11.67
C ASP A 14 -7.41 -9.87 -12.38
N ALA A 15 -6.94 -9.74 -13.62
CA ALA A 15 -6.41 -10.88 -14.38
C ALA A 15 -5.18 -11.50 -13.69
N VAL A 16 -4.28 -10.66 -13.16
CA VAL A 16 -3.12 -11.12 -12.38
C VAL A 16 -3.55 -11.78 -11.08
N ALA A 17 -4.53 -11.22 -10.36
CA ALA A 17 -5.08 -11.80 -9.14
C ALA A 17 -5.68 -13.19 -9.38
N ASP A 18 -6.52 -13.33 -10.40
CA ASP A 18 -7.14 -14.61 -10.78
C ASP A 18 -6.12 -15.65 -11.19
N TYR A 19 -5.05 -15.25 -11.88
CA TYR A 19 -3.93 -16.13 -12.22
C TYR A 19 -3.14 -16.54 -10.97
N ALA A 20 -2.76 -15.57 -10.12
CA ALA A 20 -1.97 -15.80 -8.92
C ALA A 20 -2.68 -16.71 -7.89
N LEU A 21 -4.01 -16.68 -7.83
CA LEU A 21 -4.78 -17.60 -7.00
C LEU A 21 -4.77 -19.05 -7.50
N LYS A 22 -4.53 -19.25 -8.80
CA LYS A 22 -4.58 -20.58 -9.46
C LYS A 22 -3.21 -21.23 -9.65
N ILE A 23 -2.10 -20.52 -9.41
CA ILE A 23 -0.77 -21.14 -9.52
C ILE A 23 -0.64 -22.28 -8.48
N PRO A 24 -0.04 -23.44 -8.81
CA PRO A 24 0.05 -24.57 -7.88
C PRO A 24 0.78 -24.27 -6.57
N ALA A 25 1.66 -23.27 -6.56
CA ALA A 25 2.40 -22.83 -5.37
C ALA A 25 1.59 -21.87 -4.46
N SER A 26 0.38 -21.48 -4.87
CA SER A 26 -0.47 -20.59 -4.09
C SER A 26 -1.06 -21.32 -2.89
N ASN A 27 -1.15 -20.62 -1.76
CA ASN A 27 -1.86 -21.08 -0.57
C ASN A 27 -3.27 -20.48 -0.46
N GLY A 28 -3.78 -19.90 -1.55
CA GLY A 28 -5.11 -19.27 -1.62
C GLY A 28 -5.20 -17.87 -1.00
N LYS A 29 -4.12 -17.33 -0.42
CA LYS A 29 -4.09 -15.94 0.09
C LYS A 29 -3.56 -14.99 -0.98
N LEU A 30 -4.36 -13.98 -1.32
CA LEU A 30 -3.97 -12.90 -2.21
C LEU A 30 -3.61 -11.64 -1.43
N PHE A 31 -2.47 -11.02 -1.75
CA PHE A 31 -2.05 -9.74 -1.19
C PHE A 31 -1.70 -8.78 -2.32
N VAL A 32 -2.00 -7.50 -2.15
CA VAL A 32 -1.61 -6.45 -3.13
C VAL A 32 -0.65 -5.46 -2.49
N THR A 33 0.37 -5.04 -3.23
CA THR A 33 1.35 -4.04 -2.78
C THR A 33 1.72 -3.14 -3.94
N GLY A 34 2.13 -1.92 -3.62
CA GLY A 34 2.65 -1.00 -4.62
C GLY A 34 3.30 0.24 -4.02
N PHE A 35 4.08 0.91 -4.84
CA PHE A 35 4.96 2.01 -4.46
C PHE A 35 4.59 3.29 -5.22
N CYS A 36 4.54 4.44 -4.54
CA CYS A 36 4.20 5.74 -5.14
C CYS A 36 2.81 5.68 -5.82
N TRP A 37 2.76 5.87 -7.14
CA TRP A 37 1.54 5.71 -7.93
C TRP A 37 0.94 4.31 -7.77
N GLY A 38 1.78 3.27 -7.75
CA GLY A 38 1.36 1.89 -7.50
C GLY A 38 0.82 1.69 -6.07
N GLY A 39 1.26 2.50 -5.11
CA GLY A 39 0.69 2.53 -3.76
C GLY A 39 -0.75 3.03 -3.78
N GLY A 40 -1.00 4.09 -4.56
CA GLY A 40 -2.37 4.56 -4.83
C GLY A 40 -3.22 3.51 -5.55
N GLN A 41 -2.65 2.79 -6.53
CA GLN A 41 -3.35 1.69 -7.20
C GLN A 41 -3.65 0.52 -6.25
N SER A 42 -2.78 0.21 -5.29
CA SER A 42 -3.05 -0.82 -4.27
C SER A 42 -4.23 -0.44 -3.38
N PHE A 43 -4.31 0.84 -3.01
CA PHE A 43 -5.46 1.38 -2.27
C PHE A 43 -6.73 1.31 -3.11
N ARG A 44 -6.69 1.76 -4.38
CA ARG A 44 -7.82 1.67 -5.31
C ARG A 44 -8.25 0.21 -5.51
N PHE A 45 -7.32 -0.71 -5.71
CA PHE A 45 -7.65 -2.12 -5.90
C PHE A 45 -8.34 -2.72 -4.67
N ALA A 46 -7.98 -2.28 -3.47
CA ALA A 46 -8.67 -2.67 -2.24
C ALA A 46 -10.13 -2.17 -2.16
N THR A 47 -10.49 -1.11 -2.88
CA THR A 47 -11.90 -0.64 -3.01
C THR A 47 -12.71 -1.50 -3.97
N HIS A 48 -12.03 -2.21 -4.88
CA HIS A 48 -12.62 -2.95 -6.00
C HIS A 48 -12.72 -4.45 -5.70
N ARG A 49 -11.60 -5.07 -5.33
CA ARG A 49 -11.46 -6.52 -5.19
C ARG A 49 -11.74 -6.96 -3.75
N ARG A 50 -12.67 -7.91 -3.58
CA ARG A 50 -13.18 -8.32 -2.27
C ARG A 50 -12.48 -9.52 -1.62
N ASP A 51 -11.70 -10.29 -2.40
CA ASP A 51 -11.02 -11.51 -1.97
C ASP A 51 -9.51 -11.31 -1.68
N ILE A 52 -9.04 -10.06 -1.60
CA ILE A 52 -7.69 -9.77 -1.12
C ILE A 52 -7.61 -9.91 0.41
N THR A 53 -6.49 -10.42 0.90
CA THR A 53 -6.22 -10.67 2.32
C THR A 53 -5.76 -9.38 3.01
N ALA A 54 -4.92 -8.58 2.33
CA ALA A 54 -4.53 -7.24 2.76
C ALA A 54 -3.96 -6.43 1.60
N ALA A 55 -3.98 -5.11 1.73
CA ALA A 55 -3.30 -4.18 0.85
C ALA A 55 -2.15 -3.46 1.56
N PHE A 56 -1.00 -3.35 0.89
CA PHE A 56 0.19 -2.67 1.39
C PHE A 56 0.46 -1.43 0.53
N VAL A 57 0.38 -0.25 1.15
CA VAL A 57 0.48 1.04 0.46
C VAL A 57 1.78 1.73 0.85
N PHE A 58 2.75 1.78 -0.05
CA PHE A 58 3.99 2.52 0.16
C PHE A 58 3.87 3.92 -0.46
N TYR A 59 3.81 4.95 0.40
CA TYR A 59 3.75 6.37 0.05
C TYR A 59 2.79 6.68 -1.12
N GLY A 60 1.60 6.06 -1.07
CA GLY A 60 0.55 6.18 -2.07
C GLY A 60 -0.57 7.12 -1.63
N MET A 61 -1.23 7.74 -2.61
CA MET A 61 -2.40 8.59 -2.39
C MET A 61 -3.63 7.73 -2.05
N PRO A 62 -4.44 8.08 -1.03
CA PRO A 62 -5.72 7.42 -0.78
C PRO A 62 -6.74 7.71 -1.89
N PRO A 63 -7.75 6.86 -2.09
CA PRO A 63 -8.90 7.15 -2.94
C PRO A 63 -9.83 8.15 -2.25
N GLY A 64 -10.89 8.58 -2.94
CA GLY A 64 -11.91 9.43 -2.33
C GLY A 64 -12.66 8.74 -1.18
N LYS A 65 -13.24 9.54 -0.28
CA LYS A 65 -13.99 9.09 0.90
C LYS A 65 -15.00 7.98 0.62
N ASP A 66 -15.83 8.16 -0.41
CA ASP A 66 -16.89 7.21 -0.74
C ASP A 66 -16.32 5.87 -1.22
N ALA A 67 -15.20 5.89 -1.94
CA ALA A 67 -14.52 4.68 -2.40
C ALA A 67 -13.84 3.94 -1.23
N MET A 68 -13.34 4.65 -0.20
CA MET A 68 -12.78 3.99 0.99
C MET A 68 -13.82 3.12 1.71
N ALA A 69 -15.10 3.49 1.69
CA ALA A 69 -16.16 2.70 2.30
C ALA A 69 -16.37 1.32 1.64
N ALA A 70 -15.95 1.16 0.39
CA ALA A 70 -16.02 -0.12 -0.34
C ALA A 70 -14.93 -1.12 0.06
N ILE A 71 -13.88 -0.69 0.78
CA ILE A 71 -12.74 -1.54 1.14
C ILE A 71 -13.18 -2.69 2.05
N THR A 72 -12.75 -3.91 1.75
CA THR A 72 -13.09 -5.10 2.56
C THR A 72 -11.91 -5.71 3.30
N ALA A 73 -10.68 -5.32 2.95
CA ALA A 73 -9.45 -5.87 3.51
C ALA A 73 -8.68 -4.83 4.35
N PRO A 74 -7.87 -5.27 5.33
CA PRO A 74 -7.00 -4.36 6.06
C PRO A 74 -5.97 -3.70 5.13
N VAL A 75 -5.80 -2.39 5.31
CA VAL A 75 -4.82 -1.59 4.57
C VAL A 75 -3.67 -1.18 5.49
N TYR A 76 -2.45 -1.55 5.13
CA TYR A 76 -1.24 -1.20 5.88
C TYR A 76 -0.46 -0.13 5.10
N GLY A 77 -0.29 1.04 5.71
CA GLY A 77 0.42 2.17 5.11
C GLY A 77 1.87 2.28 5.54
N PHE A 78 2.75 2.67 4.62
CA PHE A 78 4.18 2.87 4.82
C PHE A 78 4.57 4.24 4.24
N TYR A 79 4.70 5.24 5.12
CA TYR A 79 4.81 6.65 4.73
C TYR A 79 6.13 7.26 5.16
N ALA A 80 6.58 8.28 4.43
CA ALA A 80 7.80 9.01 4.73
C ALA A 80 7.47 10.31 5.48
N GLU A 81 8.21 10.63 6.53
CA GLU A 81 8.01 11.89 7.27
C GLU A 81 8.24 13.14 6.41
N ASN A 82 9.27 13.11 5.54
CA ASN A 82 9.61 14.24 4.68
C ASN A 82 8.80 14.27 3.36
N ASP A 83 7.72 13.51 3.27
CA ASP A 83 6.75 13.57 2.17
C ASP A 83 5.49 14.31 2.62
N SER A 84 5.54 15.64 2.61
CA SER A 84 4.43 16.49 3.08
C SER A 84 3.15 16.28 2.26
N ARG A 85 3.27 16.01 0.96
CA ARG A 85 2.13 15.84 0.04
C ARG A 85 1.30 14.62 0.41
N ILE A 86 1.93 13.47 0.64
CA ILE A 86 1.21 12.26 1.07
C ILE A 86 0.93 12.30 2.57
N GLY A 87 1.88 12.80 3.37
CA GLY A 87 1.77 12.92 4.83
C GLY A 87 0.53 13.69 5.27
N ALA A 88 0.19 14.78 4.57
CA ALA A 88 -1.01 15.57 4.83
C ALA A 88 -2.33 14.78 4.73
N THR A 89 -2.33 13.65 4.01
CA THR A 89 -3.54 12.85 3.78
C THR A 89 -3.77 11.77 4.86
N ILE A 90 -2.77 11.46 5.67
CA ILE A 90 -2.79 10.27 6.55
C ILE A 90 -3.85 10.40 7.66
N SER A 91 -3.96 11.57 8.29
CA SER A 91 -4.92 11.80 9.38
C SER A 91 -6.36 11.65 8.89
N ASP A 92 -6.70 12.36 7.81
CA ASP A 92 -8.02 12.33 7.21
C ASP A 92 -8.38 10.91 6.69
N THR A 93 -7.44 10.22 6.04
CA THR A 93 -7.63 8.83 5.62
C THR A 93 -7.95 7.91 6.81
N ARG A 94 -7.23 8.07 7.93
CA ARG A 94 -7.47 7.28 9.14
C ARG A 94 -8.84 7.54 9.73
N GLU A 95 -9.27 8.79 9.80
CA GLU A 95 -10.58 9.16 10.31
C GLU A 95 -11.70 8.63 9.42
N GLN A 96 -11.57 8.76 8.10
CA GLN A 96 -12.56 8.27 7.13
C GLN A 96 -12.67 6.74 7.13
N MET A 97 -11.53 6.03 7.12
CA MET A 97 -11.51 4.57 7.23
C MET A 97 -12.13 4.10 8.55
N LYS A 98 -11.80 4.76 9.66
CA LYS A 98 -12.38 4.45 10.98
C LYS A 98 -13.90 4.70 10.99
N ALA A 99 -14.36 5.82 10.45
CA ALA A 99 -15.78 6.15 10.37
C ALA A 99 -16.57 5.15 9.50
N ALA A 100 -15.93 4.58 8.47
CA ALA A 100 -16.48 3.52 7.63
C ALA A 100 -16.29 2.10 8.20
N GLY A 101 -15.77 1.96 9.42
CA GLY A 101 -15.52 0.66 10.07
C GLY A 101 -14.44 -0.18 9.39
N LYS A 102 -13.47 0.46 8.72
CA LYS A 102 -12.39 -0.20 7.98
C LYS A 102 -11.07 -0.15 8.75
N THR A 103 -10.21 -1.13 8.50
CA THR A 103 -8.88 -1.20 9.11
C THR A 103 -7.85 -0.46 8.25
N PHE A 104 -7.25 0.59 8.83
CA PHE A 104 -6.10 1.28 8.24
C PHE A 104 -5.00 1.50 9.28
N GLU A 105 -3.83 0.93 9.02
CA GLU A 105 -2.66 0.96 9.90
C GLU A 105 -1.45 1.62 9.21
N PRO A 106 -1.37 2.96 9.20
CA PRO A 106 -0.23 3.67 8.65
C PRO A 106 0.91 3.76 9.68
N VAL A 107 2.14 3.64 9.19
CA VAL A 107 3.38 3.94 9.91
C VAL A 107 4.18 4.96 9.10
N THR A 108 4.65 6.01 9.77
CA THR A 108 5.51 7.05 9.18
C THR A 108 6.95 6.83 9.64
N TYR A 109 7.90 6.78 8.71
CA TYR A 109 9.31 6.59 8.98
C TYR A 109 10.03 7.94 9.05
N ALA A 110 10.66 8.21 10.20
CA ALA A 110 11.31 9.48 10.51
C ALA A 110 12.46 9.79 9.54
N GLY A 111 12.58 11.05 9.11
CA GLY A 111 13.59 11.55 8.17
C GLY A 111 13.52 10.98 6.75
N ALA A 112 12.68 9.98 6.49
CA ALA A 112 12.61 9.32 5.20
C ALA A 112 11.91 10.21 4.16
N GLY A 113 12.39 10.14 2.92
CA GLY A 113 11.79 10.82 1.78
C GLY A 113 10.82 9.95 1.00
N HIS A 114 10.04 10.57 0.10
CA HIS A 114 9.21 9.82 -0.85
C HIS A 114 10.07 8.83 -1.65
N GLY A 115 9.60 7.58 -1.81
CA GLY A 115 10.39 6.56 -2.51
C GLY A 115 11.51 5.93 -1.68
N PHE A 116 11.48 6.04 -0.35
CA PHE A 116 12.54 5.54 0.54
C PHE A 116 12.89 4.06 0.35
N MET A 117 11.97 3.22 -0.14
CA MET A 117 12.28 1.81 -0.42
C MET A 117 13.34 1.65 -1.52
N ARG A 118 13.29 2.48 -2.57
CA ARG A 118 14.30 2.53 -3.62
C ARG A 118 15.51 3.35 -3.16
N ALA A 119 15.28 4.52 -2.58
CA ALA A 119 16.36 5.41 -2.16
C ALA A 119 17.24 4.76 -1.08
N GLY A 120 16.66 4.00 -0.15
CA GLY A 120 17.37 3.30 0.92
C GLY A 120 18.17 2.07 0.47
N GLU A 121 17.97 1.60 -0.77
CA GLU A 121 18.77 0.54 -1.37
C GLU A 121 20.02 1.08 -2.07
N ALA A 122 20.01 2.37 -2.43
CA ALA A 122 21.10 2.98 -3.17
C ALA A 122 22.40 2.97 -2.34
N PRO A 123 23.58 2.83 -2.98
CA PRO A 123 24.87 2.88 -2.28
C PRO A 123 25.06 4.18 -1.48
N ASP A 124 24.56 5.29 -2.02
CA ASP A 124 24.62 6.66 -1.48
C ASP A 124 23.36 7.04 -0.69
N ALA A 125 22.54 6.07 -0.27
CA ALA A 125 21.36 6.31 0.54
C ALA A 125 21.70 7.09 1.82
N SER A 126 20.89 8.11 2.13
CA SER A 126 20.89 8.71 3.47
C SER A 126 20.53 7.67 4.53
N ASP A 127 21.06 7.86 5.75
CA ASP A 127 20.79 6.96 6.87
C ASP A 127 19.30 6.81 7.15
N ALA A 128 18.54 7.91 7.05
CA ALA A 128 17.10 7.90 7.24
C ALA A 128 16.37 7.01 6.21
N ASN A 129 16.72 7.09 4.92
CA ASN A 129 16.12 6.24 3.89
C ASN A 129 16.52 4.78 4.05
N ARG A 130 17.79 4.52 4.41
CA ARG A 130 18.31 3.17 4.66
C ARG A 130 17.56 2.51 5.82
N GLN A 131 17.43 3.23 6.94
CA GLN A 131 16.73 2.75 8.12
C GLN A 131 15.24 2.53 7.84
N ALA A 132 14.57 3.50 7.20
CA ALA A 132 13.17 3.37 6.81
C ALA A 132 12.90 2.15 5.91
N ARG A 133 13.80 1.86 4.95
CA ARG A 133 13.71 0.65 4.12
C ARG A 133 13.83 -0.62 4.97
N ILE A 134 14.80 -0.68 5.88
CA ILE A 134 15.01 -1.84 6.76
C ILE A 134 13.77 -2.11 7.61
N ASP A 135 13.25 -1.08 8.28
CA ASP A 135 12.11 -1.19 9.19
C ASP A 135 10.81 -1.51 8.43
N ALA A 136 10.58 -0.83 7.30
CA ALA A 136 9.42 -1.10 6.46
C ALA A 136 9.44 -2.53 5.90
N TRP A 137 10.61 -3.02 5.47
CA TRP A 137 10.78 -4.39 4.99
C TRP A 137 10.54 -5.42 6.10
N ALA A 138 11.06 -5.16 7.30
CA ALA A 138 10.84 -6.02 8.47
C ALA A 138 9.34 -6.09 8.84
N ARG A 139 8.68 -4.93 8.94
CA ARG A 139 7.23 -4.84 9.20
C ARG A 139 6.42 -5.55 8.12
N TRP A 140 6.73 -5.32 6.85
CA TRP A 140 5.97 -5.91 5.74
C TRP A 140 6.05 -7.45 5.77
N LYS A 141 7.26 -8.02 5.94
CA LYS A 141 7.43 -9.47 6.10
C LYS A 141 6.70 -10.03 7.32
N LYS A 142 6.69 -9.29 8.45
CA LYS A 142 5.96 -9.71 9.66
C LYS A 142 4.46 -9.84 9.37
N ILE A 143 3.87 -8.84 8.71
CA ILE A 143 2.43 -8.87 8.38
C ILE A 143 2.11 -9.97 7.37
N LEU A 144 2.94 -10.16 6.34
CA LEU A 144 2.74 -11.20 5.32
C LEU A 144 2.71 -12.62 5.90
N ARG A 145 3.47 -12.88 6.96
CA ARG A 145 3.50 -14.18 7.64
C ARG A 145 2.26 -14.44 8.50
N GLY A 146 1.41 -13.43 8.69
CA GLY A 146 0.31 -13.43 9.64
C GLY A 146 0.79 -13.04 11.03
N SER A 147 0.01 -12.21 11.71
CA SER A 147 0.17 -11.94 13.14
C SER A 147 -0.01 -13.27 13.89
N GLN A 148 1.07 -13.79 14.48
CA GLN A 148 0.92 -14.66 15.65
C GLN A 148 0.42 -13.83 16.82
#